data_AF-A0A9P3JNA3-F1
#
_entry.id   AF-A0A9P3JNA3-F1
#
_cell.length_a   1.000
_cell.length_b   1.000
_cell.length_c   1.000
_cell.angle_alpha   90.00
_cell.angle_beta   90.00
_cell.angle_gamma   90.00
#
_symmetry.space_group_name_H-M   'P 1'
#
loop_
_entity.id
_entity.type
_entity.pdbx_description
1 polymer ?
#
loop_
_entity_poly.entity_id
_entity_poly.type
_entity_poly.pdbx_seq_one_letter_code
_entity_poly.pdbx_strand_id
1 'polypeptide(L)'
;MAISSSVERLLTVQHYDWADELFLMGQEPIKWDLEEMERHLAEPNFNGEPSKVAIFYSWFDGCFYPLVRSHLEHRDKLLLPALTERIKEPAPNEVSAPLFQAIELMDEVKDMRATFDRAQMDDRPNVAEVLRQKLTQLSRIFHRQFDAEMDFFPARVRHAFMPTEAEGILIEAESHVGFFLASARLPWIFHGLERWASPGKPEKFLERLPWVHRLLLEYWWEPVYLRCNWLLLQSLADPVEGDTL
;
A
#
# COMPACT_ATOMS: atom_id res chain seq x y z
N MET A 1 -22.85 -17.96 21.71
CA MET A 1 -21.52 -17.64 21.18
C MET A 1 -21.64 -17.60 19.67
N ALA A 2 -21.79 -16.40 19.11
CA ALA A 2 -21.75 -16.21 17.67
C ALA A 2 -20.29 -16.21 17.25
N ILE A 3 -19.90 -17.18 16.43
CA ILE A 3 -18.63 -17.15 15.72
C ILE A 3 -18.73 -15.93 14.79
N SER A 4 -17.79 -15.00 14.95
CA SER A 4 -17.69 -13.78 14.15
C SER A 4 -17.74 -14.11 12.67
N SER A 5 -18.62 -13.42 11.92
CA SER A 5 -18.76 -13.53 10.46
C SER A 5 -17.49 -13.18 9.68
N SER A 6 -16.42 -12.76 10.36
CA SER A 6 -15.10 -12.54 9.79
C SER A 6 -14.33 -13.84 9.53
N VAL A 7 -14.72 -14.97 10.13
CA VAL A 7 -14.02 -16.27 9.94
C VAL A 7 -14.58 -17.08 8.76
N GLU A 8 -15.83 -16.83 8.33
CA GLU A 8 -16.39 -17.46 7.11
C GLU A 8 -15.93 -16.79 5.80
N ARG A 9 -15.15 -15.71 5.85
CA ARG A 9 -14.40 -15.19 4.70
C ARG A 9 -13.13 -16.00 4.39
N LEU A 10 -13.02 -17.20 4.94
CA LEU A 10 -12.02 -18.19 4.56
C LEU A 10 -12.53 -19.05 3.39
N LEU A 11 -11.90 -18.82 2.23
CA LEU A 11 -11.58 -19.81 1.19
C LEU A 11 -12.56 -20.03 0.03
N THR A 12 -13.08 -18.97 -0.58
CA THR A 12 -12.93 -18.92 -2.04
C THR A 12 -11.56 -18.36 -2.31
N VAL A 13 -10.56 -19.24 -2.47
CA VAL A 13 -9.26 -18.82 -3.01
C VAL A 13 -9.55 -18.28 -4.39
N GLN A 14 -9.64 -16.95 -4.50
CA GLN A 14 -9.75 -16.32 -5.79
C GLN A 14 -8.44 -16.63 -6.53
N HIS A 15 -8.54 -17.44 -7.57
CA HIS A 15 -7.37 -17.85 -8.34
C HIS A 15 -6.95 -16.68 -9.24
N TYR A 16 -6.10 -15.83 -8.70
CA TYR A 16 -5.43 -14.78 -9.46
C TYR A 16 -4.39 -15.40 -10.38
N ASP A 17 -4.37 -14.96 -11.64
CA ASP A 17 -3.38 -15.36 -12.62
C ASP A 17 -2.33 -14.25 -12.87
N TRP A 18 -1.46 -14.49 -13.85
CA TRP A 18 -0.33 -13.60 -14.17
C TRP A 18 -0.76 -12.20 -14.60
N ALA A 19 -1.97 -12.02 -15.14
CA ALA A 19 -2.45 -10.72 -15.57
C ALA A 19 -2.97 -9.90 -14.39
N ASP A 20 -3.59 -10.56 -13.40
CA ASP A 20 -4.00 -9.92 -12.14
C ASP A 20 -2.77 -9.48 -11.33
N GLU A 21 -1.73 -10.31 -11.31
CA GLU A 21 -0.47 -10.04 -10.61
C GLU A 21 0.17 -8.69 -10.98
N LEU A 22 0.05 -8.25 -12.24
CA LEU A 22 0.58 -6.97 -12.71
C LEU A 22 0.10 -5.77 -11.88
N PHE A 23 -1.11 -5.86 -11.35
CA PHE A 23 -1.75 -4.80 -10.60
C PHE A 23 -1.67 -5.07 -9.10
N LEU A 24 -2.00 -6.30 -8.71
CA LEU A 24 -2.10 -6.69 -7.29
C LEU A 24 -0.77 -6.54 -6.53
N MET A 25 0.39 -6.74 -7.19
CA MET A 25 1.71 -6.60 -6.54
C MET A 25 1.92 -5.22 -5.89
N GLY A 26 1.38 -4.15 -6.49
CA GLY A 26 1.49 -2.81 -5.91
C GLY A 26 0.25 -2.34 -5.18
N GLN A 27 -0.93 -2.82 -5.57
CA GLN A 27 -2.21 -2.39 -4.98
C GLN A 27 -2.49 -3.03 -3.62
N GLU A 28 -2.26 -4.34 -3.47
CA GLU A 28 -2.60 -5.07 -2.24
C GLU A 28 -1.79 -4.58 -1.02
N PRO A 29 -0.47 -4.31 -1.14
CA PRO A 29 0.26 -3.69 -0.04
C PRO A 29 -0.32 -2.33 0.41
N ILE A 30 -0.81 -1.50 -0.53
CA ILE A 30 -1.45 -0.21 -0.23
C ILE A 30 -2.76 -0.42 0.54
N LYS A 31 -3.62 -1.30 0.03
CA LYS A 31 -4.91 -1.62 0.66
C LYS A 31 -4.68 -2.11 2.08
N TRP A 32 -3.76 -3.05 2.26
CA TRP A 32 -3.43 -3.62 3.56
C TRP A 32 -2.94 -2.56 4.56
N ASP A 33 -1.96 -1.75 4.16
CA ASP A 33 -1.39 -0.72 5.04
C ASP A 33 -2.45 0.34 5.44
N LEU A 34 -3.39 0.67 4.53
CA LEU A 34 -4.50 1.57 4.82
C LEU A 34 -5.54 0.93 5.74
N GLU A 35 -5.92 -0.32 5.52
CA GLU A 35 -6.86 -1.06 6.37
C GLU A 35 -6.35 -1.18 7.80
N GLU A 36 -5.06 -1.54 7.96
CA GLU A 36 -4.44 -1.62 9.29
C GLU A 36 -4.33 -0.24 9.95
N MET A 37 -3.99 0.79 9.17
CA MET A 37 -3.96 2.15 9.69
C MET A 37 -5.34 2.60 10.17
N GLU A 38 -6.38 2.46 9.35
CA GLU A 38 -7.76 2.80 9.72
C GLU A 38 -8.19 2.06 10.99
N ARG A 39 -7.88 0.77 11.09
CA ARG A 39 -8.15 -0.04 12.28
C ARG A 39 -7.51 0.57 13.52
N HIS A 40 -6.22 0.93 13.44
CA HIS A 40 -5.48 1.49 14.57
C HIS A 40 -5.94 2.90 14.95
N LEU A 41 -6.30 3.73 13.99
CA LEU A 41 -6.79 5.09 14.29
C LEU A 41 -8.21 5.11 14.84
N ALA A 42 -9.01 4.07 14.55
CA ALA A 42 -10.34 3.91 15.13
C ALA A 42 -10.30 3.53 16.62
N GLU A 43 -9.14 3.09 17.14
CA GLU A 43 -8.99 2.75 18.54
C GLU A 43 -9.04 4.02 19.42
N PRO A 44 -9.63 3.95 20.63
CA PRO A 44 -9.74 5.11 21.54
C PRO A 44 -8.40 5.75 21.90
N ASN A 45 -7.30 4.99 21.75
CA ASN A 45 -5.95 5.42 22.06
C ASN A 45 -5.41 6.48 21.07
N PHE A 46 -6.02 6.64 19.89
CA PHE A 46 -5.67 7.68 18.93
C PHE A 46 -6.58 8.91 19.06
N ASN A 47 -6.42 9.64 20.17
CA ASN A 47 -7.22 10.81 20.51
C ASN A 47 -6.48 12.15 20.31
N GLY A 48 -5.39 12.16 19.54
CA GLY A 48 -4.53 13.34 19.40
C GLY A 48 -3.43 13.44 20.48
N GLU A 49 -3.09 12.33 21.12
CA GLU A 49 -1.91 12.25 21.98
C GLU A 49 -0.62 12.46 21.16
N PRO A 50 0.28 13.38 21.54
CA PRO A 50 1.46 13.71 20.74
C PRO A 50 2.40 12.52 20.48
N SER A 51 2.55 11.58 21.41
CA SER A 51 3.38 10.37 21.18
C SER A 51 2.81 9.50 20.05
N LYS A 52 1.49 9.31 20.03
CA LYS A 52 0.78 8.54 19.00
C LYS A 52 0.80 9.22 17.65
N VAL A 53 0.60 10.53 17.63
CA VAL A 53 0.67 11.30 16.38
C VAL A 53 2.09 11.32 15.83
N ALA A 54 3.12 11.37 16.69
CA ALA A 54 4.51 11.26 16.25
C ALA A 54 4.82 9.88 15.63
N ILE A 55 4.32 8.80 16.22
CA ILE A 55 4.43 7.44 15.65
C ILE A 55 3.73 7.37 14.28
N PHE A 56 2.51 7.90 14.18
CA PHE A 56 1.77 7.97 12.91
C PHE A 56 2.58 8.66 11.82
N TYR A 57 3.11 9.86 12.08
CA TYR A 57 3.90 10.57 11.07
C TYR A 57 5.24 9.91 10.79
N SER A 58 5.85 9.24 11.76
CA SER A 58 7.07 8.44 11.52
C SER A 58 6.80 7.31 10.52
N TRP A 59 5.66 6.64 10.65
CA TRP A 59 5.22 5.62 9.70
C TRP A 59 4.85 6.24 8.35
N PHE A 60 4.02 7.28 8.35
CA PHE A 60 3.47 7.87 7.14
C PHE A 60 4.59 8.47 6.28
N ASP A 61 5.44 9.32 6.86
CA ASP A 61 6.52 10.00 6.12
C ASP A 61 7.65 9.04 5.75
N GLY A 62 7.97 8.08 6.63
CA GLY A 62 9.12 7.20 6.49
C GLY A 62 8.88 5.95 5.65
N CYS A 63 7.64 5.46 5.61
CA CYS A 63 7.28 4.20 4.94
C CYS A 63 6.18 4.41 3.90
N PHE A 64 4.97 4.72 4.35
CA PHE A 64 3.79 4.65 3.49
C PHE A 64 3.82 5.65 2.33
N TYR A 65 4.02 6.94 2.63
CA TYR A 65 4.00 8.02 1.65
C TYR A 65 5.00 7.83 0.50
N PRO A 66 6.31 7.62 0.74
CA PRO A 66 7.26 7.48 -0.35
C PRO A 66 7.04 6.20 -1.18
N LEU A 67 6.59 5.11 -0.56
CA LEU A 67 6.30 3.85 -1.26
C LEU A 67 5.10 3.98 -2.20
N VAL A 68 3.98 4.49 -1.67
CA VAL A 68 2.74 4.70 -2.43
C VAL A 68 2.99 5.70 -3.56
N ARG A 69 3.59 6.87 -3.26
CA ARG A 69 3.88 7.88 -4.28
C ARG A 69 4.77 7.32 -5.38
N SER A 70 5.84 6.60 -5.03
CA SER A 70 6.69 5.93 -6.01
C SER A 70 5.91 4.92 -6.84
N HIS A 71 5.07 4.08 -6.23
CA HIS A 71 4.23 3.13 -6.95
C HIS A 71 3.32 3.83 -7.98
N LEU A 72 2.60 4.87 -7.57
CA LEU A 72 1.71 5.63 -8.46
C LEU A 72 2.45 6.31 -9.60
N GLU A 73 3.61 6.92 -9.32
CA GLU A 73 4.42 7.54 -10.36
C GLU A 73 4.93 6.51 -11.38
N HIS A 74 5.39 5.34 -10.94
CA HIS A 74 5.81 4.26 -11.86
C HIS A 74 4.61 3.74 -12.67
N ARG A 75 3.46 3.55 -12.03
CA ARG A 75 2.23 3.10 -12.67
C ARG A 75 1.82 4.06 -13.79
N ASP A 76 1.77 5.35 -13.50
CA ASP A 76 1.27 6.37 -14.44
C ASP A 76 2.28 6.69 -15.56
N LYS A 77 3.59 6.60 -15.28
CA LYS A 77 4.64 6.92 -16.26
C LYS A 77 5.05 5.75 -17.14
N LEU A 78 4.94 4.51 -16.65
CA LEU A 78 5.49 3.32 -17.33
C LEU A 78 4.40 2.28 -17.61
N LEU A 79 3.73 1.79 -16.56
CA LEU A 79 2.83 0.64 -16.69
C LEU A 79 1.60 0.96 -17.54
N LEU A 80 0.82 1.99 -17.16
CA LEU A 80 -0.41 2.33 -17.87
C LEU A 80 -0.17 2.73 -19.34
N PRO A 81 0.84 3.54 -19.68
CA PRO A 81 1.17 3.81 -21.08
C PRO A 81 1.49 2.53 -21.88
N ALA A 82 2.34 1.65 -21.35
CA ALA A 82 2.72 0.40 -22.03
C ALA A 82 1.52 -0.52 -22.28
N LEU A 83 0.59 -0.59 -21.32
CA LEU A 83 -0.63 -1.39 -21.45
C LEU A 83 -1.62 -0.77 -22.45
N THR A 84 -1.87 0.53 -22.35
CA THR A 84 -2.86 1.23 -23.18
C THR A 84 -2.47 1.28 -24.66
N GLU A 85 -1.16 1.37 -24.97
CA GLU A 85 -0.65 1.32 -26.34
C GLU A 85 -1.06 0.01 -27.07
N ARG A 86 -1.08 -1.12 -26.35
CA ARG A 86 -1.42 -2.42 -26.93
C ARG A 86 -2.89 -2.77 -26.87
N ILE A 87 -3.58 -2.41 -25.77
CA ILE A 87 -4.99 -2.75 -25.56
C ILE A 87 -5.88 -2.02 -26.57
N LYS A 88 -5.50 -0.82 -27.05
CA LYS A 88 -6.20 -0.04 -28.09
C LYS A 88 -7.68 0.27 -27.81
N GLU A 89 -8.16 -0.03 -26.62
CA GLU A 89 -9.47 0.35 -26.11
C GLU A 89 -9.33 1.54 -25.16
N PRO A 90 -10.21 2.56 -25.24
CA PRO A 90 -10.20 3.65 -24.29
C PRO A 90 -10.58 3.12 -22.91
N ALA A 91 -9.72 3.37 -21.92
CA ALA A 91 -10.05 3.10 -20.53
C ALA A 91 -11.13 4.07 -20.04
N PRO A 92 -12.06 3.62 -19.15
CA PRO A 92 -12.97 4.51 -18.46
C PRO A 92 -12.22 5.63 -17.73
N ASN A 93 -12.86 6.77 -17.54
CA ASN A 93 -12.25 7.90 -16.84
C ASN A 93 -11.77 7.51 -15.44
N GLU A 94 -12.51 6.63 -14.76
CA GLU A 94 -12.15 6.07 -13.45
C GLU A 94 -10.88 5.23 -13.47
N VAL A 95 -10.44 4.74 -14.63
CA VAL A 95 -9.24 3.90 -14.78
C VAL A 95 -8.08 4.72 -15.34
N SER A 96 -8.37 5.65 -16.24
CA SER A 96 -7.37 6.47 -16.93
C SER A 96 -7.00 7.76 -16.20
N ALA A 97 -7.83 8.23 -15.28
CA ALA A 97 -7.52 9.44 -14.51
C ALA A 97 -6.32 9.17 -13.61
N PRO A 98 -5.28 10.02 -13.65
CA PRO A 98 -4.20 9.93 -12.69
C PRO A 98 -4.76 10.07 -11.28
N LEU A 99 -4.12 9.40 -10.32
CA LEU A 99 -4.53 9.47 -8.90
C LEU A 99 -4.09 10.79 -8.24
N PHE A 100 -4.23 11.92 -8.95
CA PHE A 100 -3.92 13.25 -8.42
C PHE A 100 -4.68 13.54 -7.13
N GLN A 101 -5.96 13.18 -7.06
CA GLN A 101 -6.76 13.36 -5.84
C GLN A 101 -6.20 12.58 -4.64
N ALA A 102 -5.68 11.36 -4.87
CA ALA A 102 -5.06 10.59 -3.79
C ALA A 102 -3.73 11.22 -3.36
N ILE A 103 -2.92 11.68 -4.30
CA ILE A 103 -1.64 12.35 -4.03
C ILE A 103 -1.86 13.67 -3.28
N GLU A 104 -2.79 14.50 -3.74
CA GLU A 104 -3.18 15.75 -3.08
C GLU A 104 -3.63 15.48 -1.64
N LEU A 105 -4.47 14.46 -1.43
CA LEU A 105 -4.93 14.09 -0.10
C LEU A 105 -3.80 13.54 0.79
N MET A 106 -2.84 12.82 0.23
CA MET A 106 -1.64 12.39 0.94
C MET A 106 -0.75 13.58 1.33
N ASP A 107 -0.63 14.59 0.45
CA ASP A 107 0.09 15.84 0.73
C ASP A 107 -0.62 16.64 1.84
N GLU A 108 -1.95 16.72 1.81
CA GLU A 108 -2.72 17.32 2.89
C GLU A 108 -2.54 16.59 4.22
N VAL A 109 -2.56 15.25 4.23
CA VAL A 109 -2.28 14.45 5.43
C VAL A 109 -0.89 14.75 5.97
N LYS A 110 0.12 14.83 5.10
CA LYS A 110 1.48 15.19 5.48
C LYS A 110 1.56 16.58 6.12
N ASP A 111 0.89 17.56 5.53
CA ASP A 111 0.89 18.95 6.01
C ASP A 111 0.12 19.14 7.32
N MET A 112 -0.81 18.23 7.65
CA MET A 112 -1.50 18.23 8.93
C MET A 112 -0.57 18.08 10.14
N ARG A 113 0.66 17.58 9.95
CA ARG A 113 1.67 17.52 11.03
C ARG A 113 1.93 18.90 11.63
N ALA A 114 2.15 19.90 10.78
CA ALA A 114 2.39 21.26 11.23
C ALA A 114 1.14 21.90 11.87
N THR A 115 -0.05 21.45 11.48
CA THR A 115 -1.31 21.87 12.12
C THR A 115 -1.43 21.29 13.52
N PHE A 116 -1.11 20.00 13.68
CA PHE A 116 -1.11 19.32 14.98
C PHE A 116 -0.07 19.91 15.94
N ASP A 117 1.16 20.15 15.47
CA ASP A 117 2.24 20.72 16.28
C ASP A 117 1.91 22.12 16.83
N ARG A 118 1.06 22.88 16.12
CA ARG A 118 0.59 24.22 16.51
C ARG A 118 -0.72 24.21 17.30
N ALA A 119 -1.45 23.10 17.32
CA ALA A 119 -2.74 23.00 17.99
C ALA A 119 -2.58 23.03 19.52
N GLN A 120 -3.51 23.71 20.20
CA GLN A 120 -3.64 23.63 21.64
C GLN A 120 -4.08 22.23 22.06
N MET A 121 -3.81 21.84 23.32
CA MET A 121 -4.15 20.48 23.81
C MET A 121 -5.63 20.14 23.60
N ASP A 122 -6.54 21.09 23.83
CA ASP A 122 -7.98 20.89 23.69
C ASP A 122 -8.43 20.75 22.22
N ASP A 123 -7.64 21.23 21.26
CA ASP A 123 -7.94 21.16 19.82
C ASP A 123 -7.37 19.91 19.13
N ARG A 124 -6.38 19.25 19.75
CA ARG A 124 -5.71 18.07 19.18
C ARG A 124 -6.65 16.90 18.85
N PRO A 125 -7.68 16.58 19.67
CA PRO A 125 -8.66 15.56 19.30
C PRO A 125 -9.40 15.88 18.00
N ASN A 126 -9.74 17.15 17.77
CA ASN A 126 -10.39 17.58 16.53
C ASN A 126 -9.45 17.43 15.32
N VAL A 127 -8.16 17.76 15.48
CA VAL A 127 -7.17 17.56 14.41
C VAL A 127 -6.99 16.07 14.10
N ALA A 128 -6.96 15.21 15.13
CA ALA A 128 -6.87 13.76 14.96
C ALA A 128 -8.12 13.18 14.26
N GLU A 129 -9.31 13.71 14.54
CA GLU A 129 -10.54 13.34 13.83
C GLU A 129 -10.50 13.73 12.35
N VAL A 130 -10.05 14.95 12.02
CA VAL A 130 -9.87 15.37 10.63
C VAL A 130 -8.88 14.46 9.91
N LEU A 131 -7.80 14.05 10.58
CA LEU A 131 -6.81 13.12 10.03
C LEU A 131 -7.45 11.76 9.71
N ARG A 132 -8.25 11.21 10.63
CA ARG A 132 -9.00 9.96 10.42
C ARG A 132 -9.93 10.04 9.21
N GLN A 133 -10.66 11.15 9.08
CA GLN A 133 -11.58 11.36 7.96
C GLN A 133 -10.84 11.40 6.63
N LYS A 134 -9.69 12.08 6.56
CA LYS A 134 -8.85 12.13 5.36
C LYS A 134 -8.30 10.76 4.99
N LEU A 135 -7.83 9.97 5.95
CA LEU A 135 -7.34 8.62 5.68
C LEU A 135 -8.47 7.68 5.22
N THR A 136 -9.65 7.81 5.82
CA THR A 136 -10.86 7.09 5.36
C THR A 136 -11.22 7.46 3.93
N GLN A 137 -11.13 8.74 3.58
CA GLN A 137 -11.35 9.20 2.21
C GLN A 137 -10.27 8.67 1.26
N LEU A 138 -9.00 8.66 1.68
CA LEU A 138 -7.88 8.15 0.90
C LEU A 138 -8.04 6.67 0.57
N SER A 139 -8.38 5.87 1.59
CA SER A 139 -8.71 4.44 1.44
C SER A 139 -9.81 4.21 0.42
N ARG A 140 -10.93 4.95 0.52
CA ARG A 140 -12.03 4.86 -0.46
C ARG A 140 -11.61 5.20 -1.89
N ILE A 141 -10.75 6.20 -2.06
CA ILE A 141 -10.22 6.57 -3.39
C ILE A 141 -9.40 5.41 -3.95
N PHE A 142 -8.48 4.85 -3.17
CA PHE A 142 -7.65 3.73 -3.60
C PHE A 142 -8.47 2.48 -3.91
N HIS A 143 -9.38 2.06 -3.04
CA HIS A 143 -10.24 0.90 -3.29
C HIS A 143 -11.05 1.08 -4.57
N ARG A 144 -11.74 2.22 -4.73
CA ARG A 144 -12.54 2.49 -5.92
C ARG A 144 -11.71 2.44 -7.20
N GLN A 145 -10.52 3.03 -7.18
CA GLN A 145 -9.62 3.05 -8.33
C GLN A 145 -9.11 1.63 -8.64
N PHE A 146 -8.61 0.92 -7.63
CA PHE A 146 -8.02 -0.40 -7.81
C PHE A 146 -9.06 -1.42 -8.27
N ASP A 147 -10.29 -1.34 -7.75
CA ASP A 147 -11.39 -2.17 -8.23
C ASP A 147 -11.71 -1.87 -9.70
N ALA A 148 -11.77 -0.60 -10.09
CA ALA A 148 -11.98 -0.22 -11.49
C ALA A 148 -10.83 -0.69 -12.41
N GLU A 149 -9.57 -0.59 -11.96
CA GLU A 149 -8.40 -1.10 -12.67
C GLU A 149 -8.48 -2.63 -12.84
N MET A 150 -8.85 -3.36 -11.78
CA MET A 150 -8.99 -4.82 -11.77
C MET A 150 -10.18 -5.32 -12.60
N ASP A 151 -11.25 -4.54 -12.72
CA ASP A 151 -12.38 -4.86 -13.61
C ASP A 151 -12.02 -4.63 -15.09
N PHE A 152 -11.15 -3.66 -15.36
CA PHE A 152 -10.84 -3.25 -16.73
C PHE A 152 -9.64 -4.01 -17.32
N PHE A 153 -8.49 -3.99 -16.66
CA PHE A 153 -7.23 -4.37 -17.29
C PHE A 153 -6.99 -5.88 -17.42
N PRO A 154 -7.15 -6.73 -16.39
CA PRO A 154 -6.70 -8.12 -16.44
C PRO A 154 -7.24 -8.90 -17.64
N ALA A 155 -8.53 -8.78 -17.95
CA ALA A 155 -9.13 -9.42 -19.13
C ALA A 155 -8.48 -8.95 -20.43
N ARG A 156 -8.25 -7.64 -20.57
CA ARG A 156 -7.66 -7.03 -21.78
C ARG A 156 -6.19 -7.37 -21.93
N VAL A 157 -5.47 -7.41 -20.82
CA VAL A 157 -4.07 -7.84 -20.78
C VAL A 157 -3.95 -9.28 -21.27
N ARG A 158 -4.80 -10.20 -20.80
CA ARG A 158 -4.81 -11.60 -21.28
C ARG A 158 -5.03 -11.72 -22.79
N HIS A 159 -5.80 -10.81 -23.38
CA HIS A 159 -6.07 -10.80 -24.82
C HIS A 159 -4.95 -10.15 -25.63
N ALA A 160 -4.25 -9.16 -25.08
CA ALA A 160 -3.28 -8.35 -25.81
C ALA A 160 -1.80 -8.76 -25.60
N PHE A 161 -1.51 -9.54 -24.56
CA PHE A 161 -0.15 -9.89 -24.16
C PHE A 161 0.03 -11.39 -23.93
N MET A 162 1.23 -11.88 -24.23
CA MET A 162 1.69 -13.17 -23.75
C MET A 162 2.22 -13.04 -22.31
N PRO A 163 2.16 -14.11 -21.48
CA PRO A 163 2.64 -14.05 -20.10
C PRO A 163 4.08 -13.55 -19.97
N THR A 164 4.97 -13.95 -20.87
CA THR A 164 6.38 -13.54 -20.90
C THR A 164 6.58 -12.07 -21.27
N GLU A 165 5.68 -11.49 -22.07
CA GLU A 165 5.75 -10.06 -22.42
C GLU A 165 5.32 -9.21 -21.24
N ALA A 166 4.25 -9.61 -20.55
CA ALA A 166 3.78 -8.95 -19.34
C ALA A 166 4.81 -9.00 -18.21
N GLU A 167 5.50 -10.14 -18.05
CA GLU A 167 6.64 -10.26 -17.14
C GLU A 167 7.78 -9.31 -17.52
N GLY A 168 8.05 -9.13 -18.82
CA GLY A 168 9.02 -8.15 -19.30
C GLY A 168 8.67 -6.71 -18.90
N ILE A 169 7.39 -6.33 -18.97
CA ILE A 169 6.91 -5.01 -18.53
C ILE A 169 7.12 -4.82 -17.03
N LEU A 170 6.86 -5.84 -16.21
CA LEU A 170 7.13 -5.78 -14.77
C LEU A 170 8.61 -5.59 -14.50
N ILE A 171 9.47 -6.41 -15.11
CA ILE A 171 10.92 -6.33 -14.92
C ILE A 171 11.44 -4.96 -15.34
N GLU A 172 10.97 -4.43 -16.48
CA GLU A 172 11.33 -3.09 -16.94
C GLU A 172 10.86 -2.02 -15.94
N ALA A 173 9.58 -2.05 -15.54
CA ALA A 173 9.01 -1.13 -14.58
C ALA A 173 9.72 -1.17 -13.22
N GLU A 174 10.16 -2.35 -12.77
CA GLU A 174 10.94 -2.54 -11.54
C GLU A 174 12.40 -2.12 -11.70
N SER A 175 13.01 -2.32 -12.86
CA SER A 175 14.40 -1.93 -13.11
C SER A 175 14.62 -0.40 -13.08
N HIS A 176 13.55 0.37 -13.33
CA HIS A 176 13.55 1.83 -13.17
C HIS A 176 13.47 2.28 -11.71
N VAL A 177 13.10 1.40 -10.79
CA VAL A 177 13.13 1.64 -9.36
C VAL A 177 14.58 1.53 -8.91
N GLY A 178 15.30 2.65 -8.85
CA GLY A 178 16.71 2.67 -8.44
C GLY A 178 16.96 1.90 -7.14
N PHE A 179 18.19 1.39 -6.95
CA PHE A 179 18.57 0.47 -5.85
C PHE A 179 18.03 0.86 -4.45
N PHE A 180 18.05 2.16 -4.11
CA PHE A 180 17.51 2.65 -2.84
C PHE A 180 16.00 2.47 -2.72
N LEU A 181 15.24 2.77 -3.77
CA LEU A 181 13.80 2.54 -3.77
C LEU A 181 13.48 1.04 -3.79
N ALA A 182 14.30 0.22 -4.46
CA ALA A 182 14.17 -1.24 -4.41
C ALA A 182 14.32 -1.77 -2.97
N SER A 183 15.23 -1.19 -2.18
CA SER A 183 15.43 -1.58 -0.77
C SER A 183 14.23 -1.34 0.13
N ALA A 184 13.37 -0.36 -0.19
CA ALA A 184 12.14 -0.11 0.54
C ALA A 184 10.95 -0.86 -0.07
N ARG A 185 10.87 -0.95 -1.41
CA ARG A 185 9.71 -1.46 -2.14
C ARG A 185 9.64 -2.98 -2.20
N LEU A 186 10.78 -3.68 -2.35
CA LEU A 186 10.80 -5.14 -2.42
C LEU A 186 10.22 -5.83 -1.18
N PRO A 187 10.61 -5.48 0.06
CA PRO A 187 10.00 -6.08 1.24
C PRO A 187 8.51 -5.77 1.39
N TRP A 188 8.08 -4.58 0.97
CA TRP A 188 6.66 -4.20 0.94
C TRP A 188 5.84 -5.07 -0.03
N ILE A 189 6.34 -5.29 -1.25
CA ILE A 189 5.71 -6.19 -2.23
C ILE A 189 5.73 -7.64 -1.71
N PHE A 190 6.87 -8.09 -1.19
CA PHE A 190 7.04 -9.47 -0.72
C PHE A 190 6.04 -9.80 0.40
N HIS A 191 5.92 -8.95 1.41
CA HIS A 191 4.91 -9.14 2.46
C HIS A 191 3.47 -9.02 1.97
N GLY A 192 3.21 -8.21 0.94
CA GLY A 192 1.92 -8.23 0.25
C GLY A 192 1.65 -9.62 -0.34
N LEU A 193 2.58 -10.14 -1.14
CA LEU A 193 2.46 -11.44 -1.80
C LEU A 193 2.19 -12.57 -0.81
N GLU A 194 2.86 -12.59 0.35
CA GLU A 194 2.63 -13.61 1.39
C GLU A 194 1.17 -13.67 1.89
N ARG A 195 0.40 -12.58 1.74
CA ARG A 195 -0.96 -12.47 2.27
C ARG A 195 -2.04 -12.81 1.25
N TRP A 196 -1.90 -12.34 0.00
CA TRP A 196 -2.95 -12.49 -1.02
C TRP A 196 -2.63 -13.53 -2.09
N ALA A 197 -1.35 -13.84 -2.30
CA ALA A 197 -0.93 -14.75 -3.37
C ALA A 197 -1.17 -16.22 -2.98
N SER A 198 -1.37 -17.08 -3.98
CA SER A 198 -1.47 -18.53 -3.73
C SER A 198 -0.17 -19.10 -3.16
N PRO A 199 -0.23 -20.18 -2.36
CA PRO A 199 0.97 -20.84 -1.83
C PRO A 199 1.98 -21.17 -2.94
N GLY A 200 3.27 -20.92 -2.71
CA GLY A 200 4.33 -21.11 -3.69
C GLY A 200 4.63 -19.90 -4.58
N LYS A 201 3.76 -18.88 -4.63
CA LYS A 201 4.02 -17.66 -5.41
C LYS A 201 5.10 -16.76 -4.77
N PRO A 202 5.11 -16.51 -3.45
CA PRO A 202 6.19 -15.74 -2.81
C PRO A 202 7.58 -16.37 -3.07
N GLU A 203 7.69 -17.69 -3.01
CA GLU A 203 8.94 -18.40 -3.27
C GLU A 203 9.41 -18.24 -4.71
N LYS A 204 8.50 -18.36 -5.68
CA LYS A 204 8.78 -18.10 -7.10
C LYS A 204 9.19 -16.65 -7.36
N PHE A 205 8.59 -15.70 -6.64
CA PHE A 205 9.01 -14.30 -6.71
C PHE A 205 10.46 -14.14 -6.24
N LEU A 206 10.83 -14.76 -5.11
CA LEU A 206 12.22 -14.75 -4.61
C LEU A 206 13.21 -15.42 -5.57
N GLU A 207 12.79 -16.49 -6.26
CA GLU A 207 13.62 -17.18 -7.25
C GLU A 207 13.92 -16.33 -8.49
N ARG A 208 13.05 -15.37 -8.82
CA ARG A 208 13.24 -14.43 -9.94
C ARG A 208 14.19 -13.29 -9.60
N LEU A 209 14.33 -12.95 -8.32
CA LEU A 209 15.21 -11.88 -7.89
C LEU A 209 16.68 -12.26 -8.11
N PRO A 210 17.56 -11.32 -8.52
CA PRO A 210 18.99 -11.55 -8.50
C PRO A 210 19.44 -11.95 -7.08
N TRP A 211 20.36 -12.90 -6.97
CA TRP A 211 20.77 -13.48 -5.67
C TRP A 211 21.17 -12.43 -4.63
N VAL A 212 21.78 -11.30 -5.06
CA VAL A 212 22.13 -10.17 -4.19
C VAL A 212 20.89 -9.52 -3.59
N HIS A 213 19.84 -9.29 -4.39
CA HIS A 213 18.59 -8.70 -3.91
C HIS A 213 17.88 -9.64 -2.94
N ARG A 214 17.88 -10.95 -3.22
CA ARG A 214 17.32 -11.95 -2.31
C ARG A 214 18.04 -11.95 -0.94
N LEU A 215 19.38 -11.94 -0.96
CA LEU A 215 20.16 -11.88 0.27
C LEU A 215 19.92 -10.57 1.03
N LEU A 216 19.89 -9.44 0.33
CA LEU A 216 19.60 -8.15 0.98
C LEU A 216 18.17 -8.09 1.53
N LEU A 217 17.21 -8.67 0.81
CA LEU A 217 15.83 -8.78 1.26
C LEU A 217 15.75 -9.53 2.59
N GLU A 218 16.25 -10.76 2.63
CA GLU A 218 16.17 -11.65 3.79
C GLU A 218 16.94 -11.12 5.02
N TYR A 219 18.15 -10.60 4.83
CA TYR A 219 19.02 -10.26 5.96
C TYR A 219 18.95 -8.80 6.39
N TRP A 220 18.45 -7.89 5.55
CA TRP A 220 18.49 -6.46 5.83
C TRP A 220 17.15 -5.76 5.57
N TRP A 221 16.65 -5.81 4.34
CA TRP A 221 15.53 -4.96 3.92
C TRP A 221 14.22 -5.38 4.57
N GLU A 222 13.90 -6.67 4.60
CA GLU A 222 12.69 -7.18 5.25
C GLU A 222 12.69 -6.92 6.77
N PRO A 223 13.75 -7.25 7.54
CA PRO A 223 13.81 -6.87 8.96
C PRO A 223 13.69 -5.36 9.21
N VAL A 224 14.28 -4.52 8.35
CA VAL A 224 14.13 -3.06 8.46
C VAL A 224 12.70 -2.63 8.17
N TYR A 225 12.11 -3.12 7.07
CA TYR A 225 10.73 -2.84 6.71
C TYR A 225 9.76 -3.28 7.81
N LEU A 226 9.90 -4.47 8.37
CA LEU A 226 9.05 -4.93 9.47
C LEU A 226 9.13 -4.01 10.70
N ARG A 227 10.33 -3.52 11.04
CA ARG A 227 10.49 -2.57 12.15
C ARG A 227 9.91 -1.19 11.84
N CYS A 228 10.08 -0.71 10.62
CA CYS A 228 9.65 0.65 10.24
C CYS A 228 8.17 0.72 9.85
N ASN A 229 7.59 -0.34 9.30
CA ASN A 229 6.20 -0.39 8.89
C ASN A 229 5.34 -1.06 9.97
N TRP A 230 5.53 -2.37 10.16
CA TRP A 230 4.64 -3.19 10.97
C TRP A 230 4.69 -2.85 12.46
N LEU A 231 5.88 -2.73 13.05
CA LEU A 231 5.99 -2.38 14.48
C LEU A 231 5.48 -0.96 14.77
N LEU A 232 5.69 0.00 13.85
CA LEU A 232 5.14 1.35 14.04
C LEU A 232 3.60 1.32 13.99
N LEU A 233 3.01 0.61 13.03
CA LEU A 233 1.55 0.41 12.98
C LEU A 233 1.02 -0.25 14.26
N GLN A 234 1.63 -1.35 14.70
CA GLN A 234 1.23 -2.02 15.94
C GLN A 234 1.34 -1.11 17.16
N SER A 235 2.41 -0.30 17.24
CA SER A 235 2.60 0.63 18.35
C SER A 235 1.56 1.75 18.42
N LEU A 236 0.74 1.96 17.38
CA LEU A 236 -0.41 2.85 17.46
C LEU A 236 -1.53 2.25 18.31
N ALA A 237 -1.72 0.92 18.30
CA ALA A 237 -2.72 0.24 19.11
C ALA A 237 -2.40 0.25 20.61
N ASP A 238 -1.12 0.18 20.97
CA ASP A 238 -0.72 0.00 22.37
C ASP A 238 -1.28 1.12 23.27
N PRO A 239 -1.70 0.86 24.52
CA PRO A 239 -2.04 1.94 25.42
C PRO A 239 -0.81 2.82 25.68
N VAL A 240 -1.02 4.12 25.90
CA VAL A 240 0.07 5.01 26.32
C VAL A 240 0.47 4.58 27.74
N GLU A 241 1.70 4.08 27.92
CA GLU A 241 2.21 3.74 29.25
C GLU A 241 2.31 5.03 30.09
N GLY A 242 1.31 5.27 30.93
CA GLY A 242 1.20 6.56 31.65
C GLY A 242 0.19 6.66 32.80
N ASP A 243 -0.84 5.82 32.87
CA ASP A 243 -1.88 5.91 33.92
C ASP A 243 -1.78 4.83 35.01
N THR A 244 -0.55 4.50 35.41
CA THR A 244 -0.29 3.94 36.76
C THR A 244 0.51 4.95 37.57
N LEU A 245 -0.18 6.01 38.01
CA LEU A 245 0.25 6.84 39.14
C LEU A 245 -0.66 6.56 40.34
#